data_AF-A0A8H7XX97-F1
#
_entry.id   AF-A0A8H7XX97-F1
#
_cell.length_a   1.000
_cell.length_b   1.000
_cell.length_c   1.000
_cell.angle_alpha   90.00
_cell.angle_beta   90.00
_cell.angle_gamma   90.00
#
_symmetry.space_group_name_H-M   'P 1'
#
loop_
_entity.id
_entity.type
_entity.pdbx_description
1 polymer ?
#
loop_
_entity_poly.entity_id
_entity_poly.type
_entity_poly.pdbx_seq_one_letter_code
_entity_poly.pdbx_strand_id
1 'polypeptide(L)'
;MSNFDVDIGTMDEVIFRLQGIVSDKMLPPMAKPALTVKQQPYLRTTIAITGLGDIVFNKVMEKLFSSVLQTIFPRTAQYFTKVSAYQDKSDNIGFHPLVDPDNVLASMVGDSFIHAIDNKVQFLRREILPDGTARYYPYNPASIQIGDIVKISVAFVAFPAQGNKYKFVVALCEILVLDQEAREKADILRMRLRYTPAKRQVAVLRRTKRQLYEGQIDIEDTQQRMACMRLNEDTVHNSNTMSQD
;
A
#
# COMPACT_ATOMS: atom_id res chain seq x y z
N MET A 1 32.10 -49.94 17.24
CA MET A 1 31.26 -49.54 18.39
C MET A 1 31.39 -48.03 18.50
N SER A 2 30.71 -47.29 17.62
CA SER A 2 29.34 -46.77 17.76
C SER A 2 29.22 -45.74 18.87
N ASN A 3 29.47 -44.48 18.52
CA ASN A 3 28.83 -43.31 19.14
C ASN A 3 28.30 -42.46 17.99
N PHE A 4 27.13 -42.83 17.51
CA PHE A 4 26.27 -41.91 16.75
C PHE A 4 25.36 -41.29 17.80
N ASP A 5 25.61 -40.04 18.19
CA ASP A 5 24.55 -39.22 18.76
C ASP A 5 24.88 -37.73 18.66
N VAL A 6 23.81 -36.97 18.37
CA VAL A 6 23.68 -35.51 18.30
C VAL A 6 24.22 -34.83 17.03
N ASP A 7 23.58 -35.10 15.88
CA ASP A 7 23.38 -34.07 14.85
C ASP A 7 21.95 -34.20 14.33
N ILE A 8 21.03 -33.49 14.97
CA ILE A 8 19.74 -33.14 14.35
C ILE A 8 20.14 -32.24 13.17
N GLY A 9 20.20 -32.85 11.99
CA GLY A 9 20.90 -32.36 10.81
C GLY A 9 20.84 -30.85 10.61
N THR A 10 22.02 -30.24 10.66
CA THR A 10 22.24 -28.83 10.35
C THR A 10 21.59 -28.49 9.02
N MET A 11 20.64 -27.56 9.04
CA MET A 11 20.11 -26.97 7.81
C MET A 11 21.13 -25.97 7.30
N ASP A 12 21.58 -26.14 6.06
CA ASP A 12 22.47 -25.19 5.42
C ASP A 12 21.63 -24.12 4.72
N GLU A 13 21.76 -22.87 5.17
CA GLU A 13 21.03 -21.72 4.62
C GLU A 13 21.99 -20.67 4.07
N VAL A 14 21.70 -20.19 2.84
CA VAL A 14 22.37 -19.04 2.24
C VAL A 14 21.34 -18.00 1.83
N ILE A 15 21.48 -16.77 2.35
CA ILE A 15 20.59 -15.65 2.03
C ILE A 15 21.24 -14.74 1.00
N PHE A 16 20.60 -14.61 -0.15
CA PHE A 16 20.96 -13.65 -1.18
C PHE A 16 20.10 -12.40 -1.07
N ARG A 17 20.74 -11.23 -1.15
CA ARG A 17 20.06 -9.94 -1.14
C ARG A 17 20.26 -9.23 -2.46
N LEU A 18 19.16 -8.77 -3.06
CA LEU A 18 19.18 -8.09 -4.35
C LEU A 18 18.38 -6.81 -4.29
N GLN A 19 18.97 -5.71 -4.75
CA GLN A 19 18.28 -4.43 -4.92
C GLN A 19 17.77 -4.29 -6.35
N GLY A 20 16.55 -3.77 -6.50
CA GLY A 20 15.96 -3.48 -7.80
C GLY A 20 14.71 -2.63 -7.68
N ILE A 21 14.10 -2.33 -8.83
CA ILE A 21 12.88 -1.54 -8.93
C ILE A 21 11.71 -2.48 -9.14
N VAL A 22 10.63 -2.30 -8.39
CA VAL A 22 9.42 -3.13 -8.54
C VAL A 22 8.81 -2.95 -9.92
N SER A 23 8.69 -4.03 -10.69
CA SER A 23 8.08 -4.03 -12.02
C SER A 23 6.71 -4.70 -12.06
N ASP A 24 6.46 -5.66 -11.16
CA ASP A 24 5.17 -6.32 -10.98
C ASP A 24 5.06 -6.85 -9.55
N LYS A 25 3.83 -7.03 -9.04
CA LYS A 25 3.61 -7.47 -7.66
C LYS A 25 2.23 -8.11 -7.44
N MET A 26 2.21 -9.09 -6.54
CA MET A 26 1.02 -9.65 -5.91
C MET A 26 1.30 -9.75 -4.40
N LEU A 27 0.96 -8.70 -3.67
CA LEU A 27 1.27 -8.54 -2.25
C LEU A 27 -0.02 -8.46 -1.42
N PRO A 28 0.04 -8.81 -0.12
CA PRO A 28 -1.09 -8.66 0.78
C PRO A 28 -1.44 -7.16 1.02
N PRO A 29 -2.61 -6.85 1.61
CA PRO A 29 -3.67 -7.76 2.00
C PRO A 29 -4.46 -8.27 0.78
N MET A 30 -4.88 -9.53 0.84
CA MET A 30 -5.67 -10.12 -0.23
C MET A 30 -7.12 -9.63 -0.15
N ALA A 31 -7.63 -9.05 -1.24
CA ALA A 31 -8.98 -8.48 -1.27
C ALA A 31 -10.06 -9.57 -1.16
N LYS A 32 -11.19 -9.22 -0.52
CA LYS A 32 -12.26 -10.15 -0.12
C LYS A 32 -13.14 -10.77 -1.21
N PRO A 33 -13.34 -10.26 -2.46
CA PRO A 33 -14.32 -10.91 -3.30
C PRO A 33 -13.73 -12.21 -3.88
N ALA A 34 -14.24 -13.34 -3.36
CA ALA A 34 -14.16 -14.70 -3.92
C ALA A 34 -12.86 -15.49 -3.77
N LEU A 35 -12.08 -15.29 -2.70
CA LEU A 35 -11.09 -16.30 -2.33
C LEU A 35 -11.80 -17.53 -1.74
N THR A 36 -11.75 -18.65 -2.47
CA THR A 36 -12.33 -19.92 -2.02
C THR A 36 -11.27 -20.73 -1.29
N VAL A 37 -11.63 -21.48 -0.24
CA VAL A 37 -10.76 -22.43 0.49
C VAL A 37 -9.92 -23.30 -0.46
N LYS A 38 -10.48 -23.72 -1.60
CA LYS A 38 -9.77 -24.50 -2.64
C LYS A 38 -8.54 -23.82 -3.24
N GLN A 39 -8.43 -22.49 -3.14
CA GLN A 39 -7.32 -21.70 -3.68
C GLN A 39 -6.13 -21.59 -2.71
N GLN A 40 -6.28 -22.02 -1.44
CA GLN A 40 -5.23 -22.01 -0.41
C GLN A 40 -3.85 -22.43 -0.91
N PRO A 41 -3.67 -23.55 -1.65
CA PRO A 41 -2.33 -24.00 -2.08
C PRO A 41 -1.65 -23.08 -3.10
N TYR A 42 -2.42 -22.19 -3.72
CA TYR A 42 -1.97 -21.31 -4.80
C TYR A 42 -1.78 -19.87 -4.31
N LEU A 43 -2.19 -19.55 -3.08
CA LEU A 43 -2.00 -18.23 -2.49
C LEU A 43 -0.53 -18.04 -2.11
N ARG A 44 0.08 -17.02 -2.71
CA ARG A 44 1.50 -16.70 -2.52
C ARG A 44 1.73 -15.19 -2.59
N THR A 45 2.82 -14.76 -1.98
CA THR A 45 3.38 -13.42 -2.22
C THR A 45 4.22 -13.48 -3.48
N THR A 46 4.12 -12.50 -4.37
CA THR A 46 5.00 -12.41 -5.55
C THR A 46 5.45 -10.98 -5.76
N ILE A 47 6.73 -10.81 -6.06
CA ILE A 47 7.32 -9.53 -6.42
C ILE A 47 8.29 -9.75 -7.58
N ALA A 48 8.20 -8.91 -8.60
CA ALA A 48 9.16 -8.86 -9.69
C ALA A 48 9.92 -7.55 -9.60
N ILE A 49 11.24 -7.64 -9.77
CA ILE A 49 12.13 -6.49 -9.77
C ILE A 49 12.96 -6.44 -11.04
N THR A 50 13.32 -5.22 -11.46
CA THR A 50 14.15 -4.93 -12.63
C THR A 50 15.30 -4.01 -12.27
N GLY A 51 16.42 -4.16 -12.98
CA GLY A 51 17.58 -3.27 -12.95
C GLY A 51 17.53 -2.19 -14.05
N LEU A 52 16.40 -2.02 -14.76
CA LEU A 52 16.23 -1.07 -15.86
C LEU A 52 17.33 -1.16 -16.94
N GLY A 53 17.71 -2.38 -17.30
CA GLY A 53 18.75 -2.60 -18.32
C GLY A 53 20.17 -2.66 -17.78
N ASP A 54 20.37 -2.57 -16.46
CA ASP A 54 21.68 -2.82 -15.86
C ASP A 54 22.20 -4.20 -16.23
N ILE A 55 23.38 -4.22 -16.87
CA ILE A 55 23.95 -5.42 -17.46
C ILE A 55 24.35 -6.42 -16.38
N VAL A 56 24.82 -5.95 -15.22
CA VAL A 56 25.23 -6.81 -14.11
C VAL A 56 23.99 -7.45 -13.48
N PHE A 57 22.97 -6.64 -13.19
CA PHE A 57 21.68 -7.11 -12.70
C PHE A 57 21.08 -8.17 -13.63
N ASN A 58 21.00 -7.88 -14.93
CA ASN A 58 20.45 -8.81 -15.92
C ASN A 58 21.25 -10.12 -15.97
N LYS A 59 22.59 -10.04 -15.95
CA LYS A 59 23.45 -11.24 -15.89
C LYS A 59 23.23 -12.06 -14.62
N VAL A 60 23.08 -11.40 -13.46
CA VAL A 60 22.79 -12.07 -12.19
C VAL A 60 21.43 -12.74 -12.25
N MET A 61 20.40 -12.03 -12.71
CA MET A 61 19.04 -12.56 -12.85
C MET A 61 19.00 -13.71 -13.84
N GLU A 62 19.59 -13.60 -15.03
CA GLU A 62 19.62 -14.72 -15.97
C GLU A 62 20.27 -15.95 -15.36
N LYS A 63 21.40 -15.82 -14.67
CA LYS A 63 22.05 -16.97 -14.02
C LYS A 63 21.19 -17.54 -12.90
N LEU A 64 20.64 -16.71 -12.02
CA LEU A 64 19.78 -17.14 -10.91
C LEU A 64 18.54 -17.86 -11.45
N PHE A 65 17.88 -17.29 -12.45
CA PHE A 65 16.60 -17.78 -12.96
C PHE A 65 16.70 -18.96 -13.92
N SER A 66 17.73 -19.00 -14.79
CA SER A 66 17.93 -20.09 -15.75
C SER A 66 18.36 -21.41 -15.11
N SER A 67 19.07 -21.37 -13.98
CA SER A 67 19.71 -22.57 -13.40
C SER A 67 19.05 -23.10 -12.13
N VAL A 68 18.39 -22.24 -11.33
CA VAL A 68 17.86 -22.65 -10.01
C VAL A 68 16.35 -22.41 -9.88
N LEU A 69 15.79 -21.40 -10.52
CA LEU A 69 14.46 -20.90 -10.14
C LEU A 69 13.30 -21.35 -11.03
N GLN A 70 13.51 -21.65 -12.32
CA GLN A 70 12.44 -22.11 -13.21
C GLN A 70 11.77 -23.42 -12.73
N THR A 71 12.50 -24.27 -12.00
CA THR A 71 11.97 -25.53 -11.44
C THR A 71 11.42 -25.37 -10.02
N ILE A 72 11.83 -24.33 -9.27
CA ILE A 72 11.65 -24.24 -7.81
C ILE A 72 10.71 -23.09 -7.38
N PHE A 73 10.55 -22.05 -8.21
CA PHE A 73 9.71 -20.89 -7.89
C PHE A 73 8.22 -21.14 -7.63
N PRO A 74 7.54 -22.22 -8.10
CA PRO A 74 6.12 -22.39 -7.80
C PRO A 74 5.81 -22.48 -6.29
N ARG A 75 6.80 -22.78 -5.45
CA ARG A 75 6.67 -22.94 -3.99
C ARG A 75 7.23 -21.77 -3.16
N THR A 76 7.91 -20.83 -3.78
CA THR A 76 8.49 -19.68 -3.06
C THR A 76 7.36 -18.76 -2.56
N ALA A 77 7.38 -18.41 -1.28
CA ALA A 77 6.46 -17.45 -0.65
C ALA A 77 4.97 -17.83 -0.60
N GLN A 78 4.64 -19.13 -0.56
CA GLN A 78 3.28 -19.57 -0.23
C GLN A 78 2.92 -19.18 1.19
N TYR A 79 1.68 -18.75 1.41
CA TYR A 79 1.21 -18.44 2.76
C TYR A 79 0.95 -19.69 3.61
N PHE A 80 0.73 -20.84 2.96
CA PHE A 80 0.26 -22.05 3.60
C PHE A 80 1.08 -23.27 3.18
N THR A 81 1.37 -24.13 4.13
CA THR A 81 1.94 -25.47 3.90
C THR A 81 0.98 -26.53 4.44
N LYS A 82 0.88 -27.69 3.79
CA LYS A 82 0.04 -28.79 4.30
C LYS A 82 0.54 -29.24 5.67
N VAL A 83 -0.38 -29.48 6.60
CA VAL A 83 -0.07 -29.99 7.95
C VAL A 83 0.77 -31.27 7.90
N SER A 84 0.54 -32.14 6.91
CA SER A 84 1.30 -33.39 6.73
C SER A 84 2.81 -33.20 6.51
N ALA A 85 3.26 -31.98 6.19
CA ALA A 85 4.69 -31.66 6.07
C ALA A 85 5.35 -31.39 7.42
N TYR A 86 4.57 -31.20 8.48
CA TYR A 86 4.99 -30.87 9.83
C TYR A 86 4.61 -32.00 10.80
N GLN A 87 5.38 -32.15 11.87
CA GLN A 87 5.11 -33.15 12.91
C GLN A 87 4.05 -32.66 13.92
N ASP A 88 3.95 -31.34 14.13
CA ASP A 88 3.01 -30.70 15.05
C ASP A 88 2.33 -29.48 14.40
N LYS A 89 1.07 -29.22 14.77
CA LYS A 89 0.34 -28.00 14.40
C LYS A 89 0.76 -26.79 15.26
N SER A 90 1.52 -26.99 16.35
CA SER A 90 2.06 -25.92 17.19
C SER A 90 2.90 -24.90 16.42
N ASP A 91 3.44 -25.27 15.26
CA ASP A 91 4.27 -24.42 14.42
C ASP A 91 3.47 -23.37 13.64
N ASN A 92 2.13 -23.38 13.75
CA ASN A 92 1.27 -22.39 13.13
C ASN A 92 1.41 -21.02 13.83
N ILE A 93 1.95 -20.05 13.10
CA ILE A 93 2.09 -18.66 13.53
C ILE A 93 0.97 -17.80 12.93
N GLY A 94 0.57 -16.75 13.66
CA GLY A 94 -0.41 -15.79 13.17
C GLY A 94 0.14 -14.87 12.08
N PHE A 95 -0.74 -14.37 11.22
CA PHE A 95 -0.40 -13.32 10.25
C PHE A 95 -0.23 -11.97 10.95
N HIS A 96 0.71 -11.16 10.45
CA HIS A 96 0.87 -9.79 10.94
C HIS A 96 -0.35 -8.92 10.57
N PRO A 97 -0.83 -8.00 11.42
CA PRO A 97 -2.02 -7.17 11.12
C PRO A 97 -1.91 -6.33 9.85
N LEU A 98 -0.70 -5.93 9.45
CA LEU A 98 -0.48 -5.23 8.17
C LEU A 98 -0.58 -6.15 6.94
N VAL A 99 -0.40 -7.46 7.13
CA VAL A 99 -0.47 -8.47 6.07
C VAL A 99 -1.90 -9.00 5.94
N ASP A 100 -2.57 -9.21 7.07
CA ASP A 100 -3.94 -9.73 7.12
C ASP A 100 -4.84 -8.91 8.07
N PRO A 101 -5.12 -7.64 7.75
CA PRO A 101 -5.89 -6.74 8.62
C PRO A 101 -7.33 -7.22 8.84
N ASP A 102 -7.83 -8.03 7.92
CA ASP A 102 -9.20 -8.52 7.88
C ASP A 102 -9.34 -10.00 8.28
N ASN A 103 -8.25 -10.65 8.70
CA ASN A 103 -8.19 -12.09 9.02
C ASN A 103 -8.64 -13.03 7.89
N VAL A 104 -8.49 -12.59 6.63
CA VAL A 104 -8.84 -13.38 5.45
C VAL A 104 -7.91 -14.59 5.33
N LEU A 105 -6.60 -14.38 5.43
CA LEU A 105 -5.62 -15.47 5.35
C LEU A 105 -5.70 -16.38 6.59
N ALA A 106 -5.88 -15.79 7.78
CA ALA A 106 -6.07 -16.54 9.02
C ALA A 106 -7.28 -17.48 8.95
N SER A 107 -8.41 -17.00 8.42
CA SER A 107 -9.62 -17.84 8.22
C SER A 107 -9.40 -19.01 7.24
N MET A 108 -8.38 -18.90 6.38
CA MET A 108 -8.03 -19.89 5.37
C MET A 108 -6.98 -20.90 5.83
N VAL A 109 -6.46 -20.86 7.06
CA VAL A 109 -5.56 -21.94 7.53
C VAL A 109 -6.34 -23.26 7.64
N GLY A 110 -7.53 -23.20 8.27
CA GLY A 110 -8.39 -24.37 8.50
C GLY A 110 -7.67 -25.52 9.19
N ASP A 111 -8.10 -26.75 8.94
CA ASP A 111 -7.52 -27.95 9.56
C ASP A 111 -6.38 -28.60 8.76
N SER A 112 -6.27 -28.24 7.48
CA SER A 112 -5.41 -28.94 6.50
C SER A 112 -4.09 -28.24 6.22
N PHE A 113 -3.99 -26.96 6.56
CA PHE A 113 -2.80 -26.14 6.34
C PHE A 113 -2.30 -25.51 7.63
N ILE A 114 -1.06 -25.05 7.61
CA ILE A 114 -0.45 -24.19 8.63
C ILE A 114 0.26 -23.02 7.94
N HIS A 115 0.35 -21.90 8.63
CA HIS A 115 1.28 -20.81 8.28
C HIS A 115 2.46 -20.91 9.25
N ALA A 116 3.61 -21.39 8.78
CA ALA A 116 4.80 -21.54 9.63
C ALA A 116 5.83 -20.43 9.32
N ILE A 117 6.94 -20.42 10.08
CA ILE A 117 7.97 -19.37 9.96
C ILE A 117 8.64 -19.33 8.57
N ASP A 118 8.70 -20.46 7.88
CA ASP A 118 9.16 -20.61 6.50
C ASP A 118 8.23 -19.96 5.46
N ASN A 119 6.94 -19.81 5.80
CA ASN A 119 5.94 -19.13 4.98
C ASN A 119 5.92 -17.61 5.19
N LYS A 120 6.64 -17.10 6.20
CA LYS A 120 6.58 -15.69 6.59
C LYS A 120 7.51 -14.82 5.74
N VAL A 121 6.92 -13.87 5.01
CA VAL A 121 7.65 -12.78 4.35
C VAL A 121 7.61 -11.53 5.23
N GLN A 122 8.77 -10.97 5.53
CA GLN A 122 8.89 -9.70 6.25
C GLN A 122 8.77 -8.52 5.28
N PHE A 123 7.97 -7.52 5.65
CA PHE A 123 7.83 -6.27 4.91
C PHE A 123 8.32 -5.13 5.76
N LEU A 124 9.38 -4.47 5.31
CA LEU A 124 10.05 -3.41 6.07
C LEU A 124 10.22 -2.17 5.20
N ARG A 125 10.30 -1.00 5.84
CA ARG A 125 10.78 0.24 5.22
C ARG A 125 12.03 0.70 5.93
N ARG A 126 13.02 1.14 5.15
CA ARG A 126 14.20 1.82 5.64
C ARG A 126 13.93 3.32 5.74
N GLU A 127 14.26 3.91 6.87
CA GLU A 127 14.34 5.35 7.08
C GLU A 127 15.79 5.73 7.40
N ILE A 128 16.34 6.71 6.70
CA ILE A 128 17.68 7.25 6.99
C ILE A 128 17.51 8.48 7.87
N LEU A 129 18.05 8.42 9.09
CA LEU A 129 18.01 9.51 10.05
C LEU A 129 19.00 10.63 9.68
N PRO A 130 18.87 11.84 10.26
CA PRO A 130 19.78 12.95 9.99
C PRO A 130 21.26 12.66 10.34
N ASP A 131 21.52 11.74 11.27
CA ASP A 131 22.86 11.28 11.65
C ASP A 131 23.45 10.24 10.67
N GLY A 132 22.71 9.90 9.61
CA GLY A 132 23.09 8.91 8.60
C GLY A 132 22.79 7.46 8.98
N THR A 133 22.27 7.20 10.18
CA THR A 133 21.90 5.84 10.60
C THR A 133 20.60 5.38 9.96
N ALA A 134 20.47 4.07 9.71
CA ALA A 134 19.28 3.47 9.14
C ALA A 134 18.40 2.84 10.22
N ARG A 135 17.11 3.16 10.22
CA ARG A 135 16.08 2.45 11.00
C ARG A 135 15.16 1.66 10.08
N TYR A 136 14.62 0.58 10.63
CA TYR A 136 13.76 -0.35 9.91
C TYR A 136 12.45 -0.53 10.68
N TYR A 137 11.33 -0.39 9.98
CA TYR A 137 10.00 -0.53 10.60
C TYR A 137 9.11 -1.45 9.75
N PRO A 138 8.17 -2.18 10.38
CA PRO A 138 7.13 -2.90 9.66
C PRO A 138 6.44 -1.99 8.64
N TYR A 139 6.26 -2.49 7.43
CA TYR A 139 5.68 -1.72 6.34
C TYR A 139 4.45 -2.42 5.77
N ASN A 140 3.44 -1.61 5.43
CA ASN A 140 2.21 -2.13 4.83
C ASN A 140 2.51 -2.61 3.40
N PRO A 141 2.36 -3.92 3.09
CA PRO A 141 2.67 -4.45 1.76
C PRO A 141 1.78 -3.86 0.66
N ALA A 142 0.57 -3.41 0.99
CA ALA A 142 -0.33 -2.70 0.09
C ALA A 142 0.29 -1.41 -0.46
N SER A 143 1.13 -0.75 0.35
CA SER A 143 1.73 0.55 0.07
C SER A 143 2.99 0.47 -0.81
N ILE A 144 3.50 -0.75 -1.07
CA ILE A 144 4.55 -0.97 -2.07
C ILE A 144 3.93 -0.81 -3.45
N GLN A 145 4.56 -0.12 -4.39
CA GLN A 145 4.04 0.13 -5.73
C GLN A 145 5.08 -0.19 -6.81
N ILE A 146 4.59 -0.39 -8.04
CA ILE A 146 5.46 -0.47 -9.22
C ILE A 146 6.25 0.84 -9.33
N GLY A 147 7.56 0.73 -9.48
CA GLY A 147 8.49 1.86 -9.48
C GLY A 147 9.20 2.12 -8.15
N ASP A 148 8.80 1.47 -7.05
CA ASP A 148 9.54 1.57 -5.79
C ASP A 148 10.90 0.88 -5.88
N ILE A 149 11.91 1.44 -5.23
CA ILE A 149 13.24 0.82 -5.07
C ILE A 149 13.20 -0.03 -3.81
N VAL A 150 13.45 -1.33 -3.98
CA VAL A 150 13.40 -2.32 -2.90
C VAL A 150 14.66 -3.17 -2.87
N LYS A 151 14.96 -3.74 -1.71
CA LYS A 151 15.88 -4.85 -1.53
C LYS A 151 15.06 -6.08 -1.17
N ILE A 152 15.19 -7.16 -1.95
CA ILE A 152 14.61 -8.46 -1.63
C ILE A 152 15.68 -9.35 -0.98
N SER A 153 15.27 -10.19 -0.03
CA SER A 153 16.13 -11.24 0.53
C SER A 153 15.51 -12.61 0.22
N VAL A 154 16.29 -13.46 -0.44
CA VAL A 154 15.90 -14.82 -0.85
C VAL A 154 16.83 -15.82 -0.18
N ALA A 155 16.27 -16.74 0.60
CA ALA A 155 17.00 -17.83 1.22
C ALA A 155 17.01 -19.06 0.32
N PHE A 156 18.15 -19.73 0.28
CA PHE A 156 18.34 -21.04 -0.34
C PHE A 156 18.71 -22.00 0.80
N VAL A 157 17.80 -22.92 1.10
CA VAL A 157 17.88 -23.81 2.26
C VAL A 157 17.99 -25.25 1.78
N ALA A 158 19.02 -25.96 2.23
CA ALA A 158 19.18 -27.39 2.03
C ALA A 158 19.04 -28.12 3.37
N PHE A 159 18.23 -29.17 3.40
CA PHE A 159 18.09 -29.99 4.60
C PHE A 159 17.95 -31.48 4.25
N PRO A 160 18.46 -32.38 5.11
CA PRO A 160 18.38 -33.81 4.89
C PRO A 160 16.93 -34.29 4.90
N ALA A 161 16.64 -35.24 4.02
CA ALA A 161 15.38 -35.94 3.88
C ALA A 161 15.61 -37.46 4.00
N GLN A 162 14.52 -38.21 4.20
CA GLN A 162 14.60 -39.66 4.37
C GLN A 162 15.35 -40.34 3.23
N GLY A 163 16.20 -41.32 3.59
CA GLY A 163 16.93 -42.15 2.64
C GLY A 163 18.13 -41.48 1.98
N ASN A 164 18.92 -40.69 2.73
CA ASN A 164 20.11 -39.98 2.24
C ASN A 164 19.81 -39.05 1.05
N LYS A 165 18.61 -38.49 1.02
CA LYS A 165 18.19 -37.48 0.05
C LYS A 165 18.27 -36.12 0.71
N TYR A 166 18.39 -35.06 -0.07
CA TYR A 166 18.30 -33.69 0.42
C TYR A 166 17.12 -32.99 -0.24
N LYS A 167 16.42 -32.18 0.53
CA LYS A 167 15.43 -31.23 0.01
C LYS A 167 16.08 -29.87 -0.07
N PHE A 168 15.86 -29.22 -1.19
CA PHE A 168 16.31 -27.86 -1.44
C PHE A 168 15.08 -26.97 -1.62
N VAL A 169 15.02 -25.89 -0.86
CA VAL A 169 13.91 -24.95 -0.85
C VAL A 169 14.47 -23.55 -1.08
N VAL A 170 13.79 -22.79 -1.94
CA VAL A 170 14.02 -21.36 -2.10
C VAL A 170 12.86 -20.63 -1.45
N ALA A 171 13.15 -19.62 -0.63
CA ALA A 171 12.13 -18.86 0.10
C ALA A 171 12.38 -17.35 -0.01
N LEU A 172 11.34 -16.60 -0.34
CA LEU A 172 11.37 -15.14 -0.19
C LEU A 172 11.19 -14.82 1.29
N CYS A 173 12.16 -14.14 1.89
CA CYS A 173 12.18 -13.89 3.34
C CYS A 173 11.83 -12.45 3.68
N GLU A 174 12.30 -11.48 2.88
CA GLU A 174 12.16 -10.06 3.18
C GLU A 174 11.96 -9.24 1.90
N ILE A 175 11.07 -8.25 1.97
CA ILE A 175 10.98 -7.12 1.05
C ILE A 175 11.20 -5.85 1.87
N LEU A 176 12.32 -5.19 1.62
CA LEU A 176 12.71 -3.93 2.26
C LEU A 176 12.57 -2.77 1.27
N VAL A 177 11.66 -1.84 1.54
CA VAL A 177 11.54 -0.59 0.78
C VAL A 177 12.70 0.33 1.13
N LEU A 178 13.46 0.72 0.11
CA LEU A 178 14.65 1.57 0.25
C LEU A 178 14.37 3.03 -0.11
N ASP A 179 13.57 3.25 -1.15
CA ASP A 179 13.24 4.58 -1.69
C ASP A 179 11.97 4.50 -2.56
N GLN A 180 11.15 5.54 -2.48
CA GLN A 180 9.92 5.71 -3.26
C GLN A 180 9.81 7.10 -3.90
N GLU A 181 10.76 8.01 -3.62
CA GLU A 181 10.70 9.41 -4.02
C GLU A 181 10.63 9.57 -5.55
N ALA A 182 11.42 8.77 -6.27
CA ALA A 182 11.43 8.78 -7.73
C ALA A 182 10.04 8.44 -8.32
N ARG A 183 9.38 7.41 -7.78
CA ARG A 183 8.01 7.04 -8.17
C ARG A 183 7.02 8.14 -7.81
N GLU A 184 7.07 8.65 -6.58
CA GLU A 184 6.14 9.68 -6.09
C GLU A 184 6.20 10.96 -6.94
N LYS A 185 7.41 11.43 -7.28
CA LYS A 185 7.60 12.56 -8.20
C LYS A 185 7.02 12.26 -9.57
N ALA A 186 7.25 11.07 -10.12
CA ALA A 186 6.71 10.68 -11.42
C ALA A 186 5.18 10.63 -11.41
N ASP A 187 4.56 10.14 -10.33
CA ASP A 187 3.11 10.07 -10.19
C ASP A 187 2.49 11.47 -10.11
N ILE A 188 3.11 12.40 -9.37
CA ILE A 188 2.69 13.82 -9.34
C ILE A 188 2.75 14.43 -10.74
N LEU A 189 3.84 14.21 -11.49
CA LEU A 189 3.99 14.74 -12.84
C LEU A 189 2.95 14.15 -13.80
N ARG A 190 2.70 12.84 -13.75
CA ARG A 190 1.66 12.18 -14.57
C ARG A 190 0.26 12.70 -14.24
N MET A 191 -0.04 12.92 -12.96
CA MET A 191 -1.30 13.51 -12.53
C MET A 191 -1.49 14.91 -13.12
N ARG A 192 -0.45 15.76 -13.05
CA ARG A 192 -0.46 17.11 -13.63
C ARG A 192 -0.65 17.11 -15.15
N LEU A 193 -0.03 16.17 -15.86
CA LEU A 193 -0.19 16.04 -17.31
C LEU A 193 -1.59 15.59 -17.73
N ARG A 194 -2.25 14.76 -16.92
CA ARG A 194 -3.64 14.32 -17.16
C ARG A 194 -4.68 15.36 -16.76
N TYR A 195 -4.29 16.33 -15.92
CA TYR A 195 -5.16 17.43 -15.53
C TYR A 195 -5.38 18.34 -16.74
N THR A 196 -6.52 18.17 -17.40
CA THR A 196 -7.06 19.18 -18.31
C THR A 196 -7.86 20.15 -17.44
N PRO A 197 -7.46 21.44 -17.31
CA PRO A 197 -8.29 22.39 -16.61
C PRO A 197 -9.65 22.42 -17.31
N ALA A 198 -10.72 22.12 -16.59
CA ALA A 198 -12.06 22.32 -17.09
C ALA A 198 -12.12 23.77 -17.61
N LYS A 199 -12.38 23.96 -18.91
CA LYS A 199 -12.69 25.28 -19.43
C LYS A 199 -13.83 25.78 -18.55
N ARG A 200 -13.58 26.78 -17.69
CA ARG A 200 -14.66 27.50 -17.00
C ARG A 200 -15.54 28.00 -18.12
N GLN A 201 -16.66 27.33 -18.36
CA GLN A 201 -17.75 27.93 -19.10
C GLN A 201 -18.21 29.05 -18.21
N VAL A 202 -17.71 30.25 -18.45
CA VAL A 202 -18.36 31.45 -17.97
C VAL A 202 -19.72 31.39 -18.65
N ALA A 203 -20.74 30.92 -17.91
CA ALA A 203 -22.10 31.01 -18.35
C ALA A 203 -22.38 32.51 -18.53
N VAL A 204 -22.30 32.98 -19.77
CA VAL A 204 -22.79 34.31 -20.11
C VAL A 204 -24.29 34.23 -19.90
N LEU A 205 -24.75 34.71 -18.74
CA LEU A 205 -26.16 34.94 -18.46
C LEU A 205 -26.68 35.91 -19.51
N ARG A 206 -27.25 35.38 -20.60
CA ARG A 206 -28.03 36.19 -21.54
C ARG A 206 -29.27 36.65 -20.78
N ARG A 207 -29.26 37.90 -20.30
CA ARG A 207 -30.45 38.57 -19.78
C ARG A 207 -31.48 38.63 -20.91
N THR A 208 -32.48 37.76 -20.86
CA THR A 208 -33.70 37.93 -21.65
C THR A 208 -34.39 39.19 -21.13
N LYS A 209 -34.36 40.28 -21.90
CA LYS A 209 -35.08 41.51 -21.61
C LYS A 209 -36.57 41.16 -21.53
N ARG A 210 -37.15 41.13 -20.32
CA ARG A 210 -38.61 41.04 -20.15
C ARG A 210 -39.21 42.27 -20.84
N GLN A 211 -40.02 42.04 -21.87
CA GLN A 211 -40.88 43.05 -22.45
C GLN A 211 -41.95 43.35 -21.40
N LEU A 212 -41.86 44.52 -20.78
CA LEU A 212 -42.94 45.09 -19.96
C LEU A 212 -43.68 46.07 -20.87
N TYR A 213 -44.86 45.70 -21.34
CA TYR A 213 -45.79 46.64 -21.97
C TYR A 213 -46.76 47.18 -20.92
N GLU A 214 -46.75 48.50 -20.83
CA GLU A 214 -47.85 49.45 -20.58
C GLU A 214 -49.14 48.93 -19.93
N GLY A 215 -49.29 49.31 -18.66
CA GLY A 215 -50.58 49.72 -18.11
C GLY A 215 -50.33 50.98 -17.28
N GLN A 216 -51.04 52.07 -17.54
CA GLN A 216 -50.96 53.32 -16.77
C GLN A 216 -51.11 53.00 -15.28
N ILE A 217 -50.03 53.18 -14.52
CA ILE A 217 -50.07 53.15 -13.07
C ILE A 217 -50.51 54.54 -12.64
N ASP A 218 -51.66 54.61 -11.98
CA ASP A 218 -52.22 55.82 -11.42
C ASP A 218 -51.22 56.46 -10.44
N ILE A 219 -50.84 57.70 -10.72
CA ILE A 219 -49.78 58.43 -9.99
C ILE A 219 -50.21 58.65 -8.53
N GLU A 220 -51.52 58.70 -8.25
CA GLU A 220 -52.08 58.83 -6.90
C GLU A 220 -51.77 57.65 -5.99
N ASP A 221 -51.86 56.40 -6.49
CA ASP A 221 -51.68 55.19 -5.66
C ASP A 221 -50.20 55.02 -5.23
N THR A 222 -49.28 55.53 -6.06
CA THR A 222 -47.84 55.58 -5.75
C THR A 222 -47.52 56.66 -4.72
N GLN A 223 -48.17 57.84 -4.80
CA GLN A 223 -47.95 58.92 -3.83
C GLN A 223 -48.50 58.57 -2.45
N GLN A 224 -49.64 57.88 -2.37
CA GLN A 224 -50.28 57.50 -1.12
C GLN A 224 -49.46 56.45 -0.34
N ARG A 225 -48.73 55.56 -1.03
CA ARG A 225 -47.79 54.61 -0.41
C ARG A 225 -46.50 55.25 0.11
N MET A 226 -46.09 56.39 -0.43
CA MET A 226 -44.88 57.10 0.01
C MET A 226 -45.13 58.06 1.17
N ALA A 227 -46.39 58.46 1.43
CA ALA A 227 -46.75 59.40 2.51
C ALA A 227 -46.63 58.82 3.93
N CYS A 228 -46.54 57.49 4.08
CA CYS A 228 -46.51 56.82 5.39
C CYS A 228 -45.10 56.57 5.96
N MET A 229 -44.03 57.03 5.31
CA MET A 229 -42.68 57.02 5.89
C MET A 229 -42.27 58.43 6.31
N ARG A 230 -42.63 58.83 7.54
CA ARG A 230 -41.93 59.90 8.26
C ARG A 230 -40.99 59.25 9.26
N LEU A 231 -39.69 59.47 9.08
CA LEU A 231 -38.67 59.13 10.07
C LEU A 231 -38.67 60.27 11.10
N ASN A 232 -38.93 59.95 12.37
CA ASN A 232 -38.61 60.85 13.46
C ASN A 232 -37.10 60.77 13.70
N GLU A 233 -36.38 61.77 13.20
CA GLU A 233 -34.99 62.03 13.61
C GLU A 233 -35.00 62.91 14.86
N ASP A 234 -34.00 62.69 15.71
CA ASP A 234 -33.56 63.52 16.84
C ASP A 234 -34.11 63.20 18.24
N THR A 235 -33.41 62.30 18.95
CA THR A 235 -33.00 62.60 20.35
C THR A 235 -31.72 61.84 20.72
N VAL A 236 -30.53 62.32 20.32
CA VAL A 236 -29.31 62.21 21.16
C VAL A 236 -28.36 63.41 20.90
N HIS A 237 -28.45 64.40 21.78
CA HIS A 237 -27.43 65.40 22.11
C HIS A 237 -27.73 65.78 23.58
N ASN A 238 -26.80 66.06 24.50
CA ASN A 238 -25.36 66.08 24.52
C ASN A 238 -24.98 66.13 26.02
N SER A 239 -23.87 65.53 26.42
CA SER A 239 -23.27 65.69 27.75
C SER A 239 -22.53 67.03 27.85
N ASN A 240 -22.92 67.91 28.79
CA ASN A 240 -22.02 68.63 29.71
C ASN A 240 -22.70 69.86 30.37
N THR A 241 -22.67 69.92 31.71
CA THR A 241 -22.42 71.12 32.54
C THR A 241 -22.36 70.70 34.02
N MET A 242 -21.17 70.70 34.63
CA MET A 242 -20.70 71.66 35.65
C MET A 242 -21.59 71.79 36.90
N SER A 243 -21.08 71.28 38.03
CA SER A 243 -21.38 71.80 39.37
C SER A 243 -20.13 72.54 39.86
N GLN A 244 -20.27 73.84 40.09
CA GLN A 244 -19.40 74.64 40.95
C GLN A 244 -19.99 74.64 42.37
N ASP A 245 -19.08 74.63 43.34
CA ASP A 245 -19.13 75.13 44.72
C ASP A 245 -20.31 74.74 45.65
#